data_AF-A0A512JGG7-F1
#
_entry.id   AF-A0A512JGG7-F1
#
_cell.length_a   1.000
_cell.length_b   1.000
_cell.length_c   1.000
_cell.angle_alpha   90.00
_cell.angle_beta   90.00
_cell.angle_gamma   90.00
#
_symmetry.space_group_name_H-M   'P 1'
#
loop_
_entity.id
_entity.type
_entity.pdbx_description
1 polymer ?
#
loop_
_entity_poly.entity_id
_entity_poly.type
_entity_poly.pdbx_seq_one_letter_code
_entity_poly.pdbx_strand_id
1 'polypeptide(L)'
;MRLIRKERGASRIVEGYFTPKGERISFVRVAGPECHLFLVVRGVDGHSDEELTAVPPTHGNALLDVCAGKITFERTVVPLGGRDVAIDRFVTPPGLDTASLIFADSDSAQTFVPPVWFGREVTGEAGFEPAAVAIGGVPAGGELTLNNAALDAVLDLLEPRFGLGALRRAVGEPG
;
A
#
# COMPACT_ATOMS: atom_id res chain seq x y z
N MET A 1 -6.52 9.67 -1.93
CA MET A 1 -7.42 9.23 -0.84
C MET A 1 -7.24 10.01 0.48
N ARG A 2 -8.00 11.09 0.76
CA ARG A 2 -7.90 11.83 2.05
C ARG A 2 -8.91 11.36 3.11
N LEU A 3 -10.07 10.86 2.70
CA LEU A 3 -11.16 10.47 3.59
C LEU A 3 -10.82 9.19 4.39
N ILE A 4 -10.33 8.16 3.71
CA ILE A 4 -9.95 6.88 4.32
C ILE A 4 -8.94 7.06 5.46
N ARG A 5 -7.90 7.87 5.24
CA ARG A 5 -6.89 8.20 6.26
C ARG A 5 -7.52 8.83 7.50
N LYS A 6 -8.42 9.80 7.31
CA LYS A 6 -9.07 10.51 8.41
C LYS A 6 -9.86 9.55 9.31
N GLU A 7 -10.53 8.57 8.72
CA GLU A 7 -11.43 7.67 9.44
C GLU A 7 -10.75 6.43 10.04
N ARG A 8 -9.64 5.97 9.46
CA ARG A 8 -8.99 4.71 9.85
C ARG A 8 -7.64 4.90 10.55
N GLY A 9 -7.09 6.12 10.53
CA GLY A 9 -5.72 6.38 10.94
C GLY A 9 -4.72 5.94 9.87
N ALA A 10 -3.44 6.26 10.10
CA ALA A 10 -2.36 5.82 9.24
C ALA A 10 -1.08 5.59 10.05
N SER A 11 -0.34 4.56 9.67
CA SER A 11 1.00 4.29 10.20
C SER A 11 2.03 4.85 9.23
N ARG A 12 2.96 5.66 9.73
CA ARG A 12 4.08 6.15 8.93
C ARG A 12 5.16 5.08 8.86
N ILE A 13 5.56 4.73 7.64
CA ILE A 13 6.59 3.71 7.36
C ILE A 13 7.68 4.37 6.52
N VAL A 14 8.93 4.09 6.90
CA VAL A 14 10.12 4.48 6.13
C VAL A 14 10.84 3.21 5.70
N GLU A 15 11.18 3.12 4.42
CA GLU A 15 11.98 2.04 3.88
C GLU A 15 13.22 2.62 3.20
N GLY A 16 14.39 2.08 3.55
CA GLY A 16 15.66 2.39 2.91
C GLY A 16 16.18 1.18 2.17
N TYR A 17 16.42 1.34 0.88
CA TYR A 17 16.91 0.28 -0.01
C TYR A 17 18.42 0.41 -0.21
N PHE A 18 19.14 -0.67 0.04
CA PHE A 18 20.56 -0.74 -0.31
C PHE A 18 20.72 -0.95 -1.81
N THR A 19 21.93 -0.72 -2.33
CA THR A 19 22.23 -0.99 -3.74
C THR A 19 21.90 -2.45 -4.09
N PRO A 20 21.00 -2.70 -5.06
CA PRO A 20 20.64 -4.05 -5.45
C PRO A 20 21.86 -4.86 -5.90
N LYS A 21 21.89 -6.16 -5.55
CA LYS A 21 22.97 -7.07 -5.94
C LYS A 21 22.38 -8.28 -6.67
N GLY A 22 22.25 -8.19 -8.00
CA GLY A 22 21.61 -9.22 -8.81
C GLY A 22 20.13 -9.37 -8.42
N GLU A 23 19.70 -10.59 -8.11
CA GLU A 23 18.31 -10.92 -7.75
C GLU A 23 17.97 -10.68 -6.27
N ARG A 24 18.94 -10.17 -5.50
CA ARG A 24 18.78 -9.88 -4.06
C ARG A 24 18.49 -8.41 -3.85
N ILE A 25 17.40 -8.16 -3.14
CA ILE A 25 17.02 -6.85 -2.65
C ILE A 25 17.12 -6.89 -1.13
N SER A 26 17.90 -5.98 -0.54
CA SER A 26 17.90 -5.77 0.90
C SER A 26 17.41 -4.37 1.22
N PHE A 27 16.65 -4.25 2.30
CA PHE A 27 16.15 -2.96 2.76
C PHE A 27 15.86 -2.97 4.25
N VAL A 28 15.98 -1.80 4.88
CA VAL A 28 15.57 -1.59 6.26
C VAL A 28 14.20 -0.92 6.27
N ARG A 29 13.28 -1.41 7.10
CA ARG A 29 11.97 -0.79 7.35
C ARG A 29 11.92 -0.28 8.78
N VAL A 30 11.45 0.95 8.95
CA VAL A 30 11.16 1.57 10.25
C VAL A 30 9.69 1.96 10.27
N ALA A 31 8.95 1.40 11.23
CA ALA A 31 7.52 1.64 11.42
C ALA A 31 7.24 1.88 12.91
N GLY A 32 7.17 3.16 13.31
CA GLY A 32 7.07 3.51 14.73
C GLY A 32 8.28 2.97 15.52
N PRO A 33 8.07 2.19 16.60
CA PRO A 33 9.16 1.60 17.38
C PRO A 33 9.78 0.35 16.73
N GLU A 34 9.15 -0.22 15.70
CA GLU A 34 9.61 -1.43 15.05
C GLU A 34 10.62 -1.11 13.96
N CYS A 35 11.73 -1.85 13.97
CA CYS A 35 12.72 -1.78 12.92
C CYS A 35 13.17 -3.19 12.54
N HIS A 36 13.20 -3.43 11.23
CA HIS A 36 13.58 -4.71 10.68
C HIS A 36 14.45 -4.54 9.44
N LEU A 37 15.40 -5.45 9.27
CA LEU A 37 16.17 -5.65 8.04
C LEU A 37 15.53 -6.81 7.27
N PHE A 38 15.23 -6.54 6.01
CA PHE A 38 14.67 -7.50 5.07
C PHE A 38 15.74 -7.90 4.06
N LEU A 39 15.81 -9.20 3.78
CA LEU A 39 16.49 -9.74 2.63
C LEU A 39 15.47 -10.50 1.78
N VAL A 40 15.24 -10.01 0.56
CA VAL A 40 14.33 -10.60 -0.39
C VAL A 40 15.13 -11.17 -1.56
N VAL A 41 14.98 -12.46 -1.79
CA VAL A 41 15.56 -13.15 -2.95
C VAL A 41 14.42 -13.47 -3.91
N ARG A 42 14.45 -12.87 -5.10
CA ARG A 42 13.45 -13.17 -6.14
C ARG A 42 13.75 -14.54 -6.74
N GLY A 43 12.82 -15.47 -6.64
CA GLY A 43 12.85 -16.75 -7.34
C GLY A 43 12.34 -16.64 -8.76
N VAL A 44 12.72 -17.61 -9.59
CA VAL A 44 12.42 -17.66 -11.03
C VAL A 44 10.92 -17.86 -11.30
N ASP A 45 10.20 -18.44 -10.34
CA ASP A 45 8.77 -18.78 -10.43
C ASP A 45 7.86 -17.67 -9.87
N GLY A 46 8.38 -16.45 -9.73
CA GLY A 46 7.66 -15.30 -9.13
C GLY A 46 7.48 -15.38 -7.61
N HIS A 47 7.95 -16.47 -6.98
CA HIS A 47 8.00 -16.60 -5.53
C HIS A 47 9.24 -15.90 -4.99
N SER A 48 9.07 -15.09 -3.95
CA SER A 48 10.20 -14.48 -3.23
C SER A 48 10.42 -15.15 -1.90
N ASP A 49 11.66 -15.49 -1.59
CA ASP A 49 12.06 -15.87 -0.24
C ASP A 49 12.41 -14.59 0.53
N GLU A 50 11.82 -14.45 1.72
CA GLU A 50 11.92 -13.25 2.54
C GLU A 50 12.45 -13.63 3.93
N GLU A 51 13.64 -13.12 4.24
CA GLU A 51 14.24 -13.24 5.56
C GLU A 51 14.07 -11.93 6.32
N LEU A 52 13.52 -12.04 7.53
CA LEU A 52 13.23 -10.92 8.43
C LEU A 52 14.12 -10.97 9.67
N THR A 53 14.88 -9.90 9.91
CA THR A 53 15.69 -9.74 11.13
C THR A 53 15.28 -8.48 11.88
N ALA A 54 14.92 -8.61 13.16
CA ALA A 54 14.68 -7.46 14.02
C ALA A 54 15.98 -6.72 14.33
N VAL A 55 15.93 -5.39 14.29
CA VAL A 55 17.10 -4.51 14.48
C VAL A 55 16.77 -3.43 15.51
N PRO A 56 17.70 -3.07 16.41
CA PRO A 56 17.49 -1.93 17.31
C PRO A 56 17.16 -0.64 16.55
N PRO A 57 16.22 0.21 17.03
CA PRO A 57 15.83 1.42 16.31
C PRO A 57 16.98 2.39 15.99
N THR A 58 17.99 2.48 16.88
CA THR A 58 19.19 3.28 16.66
C THR A 58 20.00 2.80 15.46
N HIS A 59 20.16 1.47 15.31
CA HIS A 59 20.83 0.87 14.17
C HIS A 59 20.00 1.03 12.90
N GLY A 60 18.67 0.87 12.98
CA GLY A 60 17.76 1.10 11.88
C GLY A 60 17.91 2.49 11.25
N ASN A 61 17.90 3.52 12.10
CA ASN A 61 18.10 4.90 11.65
C ASN A 61 19.49 5.11 11.02
N ALA A 62 20.54 4.54 11.60
CA ALA A 62 21.88 4.60 11.01
C ALA A 62 21.95 3.87 9.65
N LEU A 63 21.26 2.74 9.49
CA LEU A 63 21.20 2.00 8.23
C LEU A 63 20.47 2.78 7.14
N LEU A 64 19.41 3.52 7.51
CA LEU A 64 18.74 4.41 6.56
C LEU A 64 19.77 5.36 5.92
N ASP A 65 20.67 5.97 6.67
CA ASP A 65 21.62 6.98 6.15
C ASP A 65 22.61 6.48 5.10
N VAL A 66 22.79 5.16 4.98
CA VAL A 66 23.67 4.54 3.97
C VAL A 66 22.91 3.86 2.82
N CYS A 67 21.58 3.98 2.78
CA CYS A 67 20.76 3.42 1.70
C CYS A 67 20.93 4.20 0.39
N ALA A 68 20.87 3.49 -0.74
CA ALA A 68 20.95 4.07 -2.08
C ALA A 68 19.67 4.86 -2.45
N GLY A 69 18.55 4.50 -1.86
CA GLY A 69 17.27 5.18 -2.02
C GLY A 69 16.39 5.00 -0.78
N LYS A 70 15.45 5.93 -0.57
CA LYS A 70 14.49 5.86 0.54
C LYS A 70 13.10 6.18 0.04
N ILE A 71 12.11 5.48 0.58
CA ILE A 71 10.71 5.90 0.50
C ILE A 71 10.14 6.13 1.89
N THR A 72 9.15 7.01 1.94
CA THR A 72 8.29 7.19 3.11
C THR A 72 6.86 7.20 2.64
N PHE A 73 6.01 6.40 3.28
CA PHE A 73 4.59 6.36 2.99
C PHE A 73 3.78 6.26 4.27
N GLU A 74 2.52 6.64 4.15
CA GLU A 74 1.50 6.47 5.18
C GLU A 74 0.61 5.30 4.75
N ARG A 75 0.58 4.23 5.57
CA ARG A 75 -0.25 3.05 5.33
C ARG A 75 -1.54 3.16 6.10
N THR A 76 -2.66 3.01 5.40
CA THR A 76 -3.98 2.79 5.99
C THR A 76 -4.50 1.43 5.55
N VAL A 77 -4.91 0.61 6.51
CA VAL A 77 -5.51 -0.71 6.24
C VAL A 77 -7.03 -0.58 6.28
N VAL A 78 -7.71 -1.08 5.24
CA VAL A 78 -9.17 -1.07 5.12
C VAL A 78 -9.71 -2.45 4.79
N PRO A 79 -10.79 -2.90 5.46
CA PRO A 79 -11.44 -4.16 5.11
C PRO A 79 -12.24 -3.98 3.82
N LEU A 80 -12.03 -4.85 2.83
CA LEU A 80 -12.75 -4.89 1.56
C LEU A 80 -13.11 -6.33 1.25
N GLY A 81 -14.40 -6.66 1.18
CA GLY A 81 -14.83 -8.01 0.74
C GLY A 81 -14.26 -9.16 1.58
N GLY A 82 -14.11 -8.97 2.90
CA GLY A 82 -13.60 -10.00 3.82
C GLY A 82 -12.07 -10.12 3.90
N ARG A 83 -11.33 -9.21 3.26
CA ARG A 83 -9.86 -9.13 3.32
C ARG A 83 -9.40 -7.70 3.60
N ASP A 84 -8.15 -7.55 3.97
CA ASP A 84 -7.54 -6.24 4.18
C ASP A 84 -6.87 -5.74 2.90
N VAL A 85 -7.08 -4.47 2.60
CA VAL A 85 -6.36 -3.72 1.58
C VAL A 85 -5.43 -2.74 2.29
N ALA A 86 -4.14 -2.79 1.96
CA ALA A 86 -3.18 -1.79 2.40
C ALA A 86 -3.14 -0.65 1.37
N ILE A 87 -3.58 0.54 1.78
CA ILE A 87 -3.48 1.75 0.97
C ILE A 87 -2.25 2.53 1.43
N ASP A 88 -1.25 2.64 0.55
CA ASP A 88 -0.01 3.35 0.81
C ASP A 88 0.00 4.67 0.07
N ARG A 89 0.10 5.77 0.82
CA ARG A 89 0.28 7.11 0.28
C ARG A 89 1.73 7.52 0.40
N PHE A 90 2.42 7.67 -0.71
CA PHE A 90 3.82 8.06 -0.70
C PHE A 90 3.96 9.55 -0.35
N VAL A 91 4.74 9.80 0.70
CA VAL A 91 5.14 11.12 1.19
C VAL A 91 6.46 11.53 0.54
N THR A 92 7.36 10.57 0.35
CA THR A 92 8.66 10.79 -0.29
C THR A 92 9.04 9.55 -1.08
N PRO A 93 9.27 9.66 -2.40
CA PRO A 93 8.85 10.78 -3.26
C PRO A 93 7.31 10.90 -3.29
N PRO A 94 6.73 12.12 -3.33
CA PRO A 94 5.27 12.27 -3.40
C PRO A 94 4.74 11.98 -4.81
N GLY A 95 3.43 11.77 -4.93
CA GLY A 95 2.74 11.62 -6.22
C GLY A 95 2.37 10.19 -6.59
N LEU A 96 2.53 9.24 -5.66
CA LEU A 96 2.11 7.86 -5.82
C LEU A 96 1.23 7.44 -4.63
N ASP A 97 0.03 6.93 -4.93
CA ASP A 97 -0.81 6.20 -4.00
C ASP A 97 -0.93 4.77 -4.57
N THR A 98 -0.76 3.74 -3.74
CA THR A 98 -0.96 2.33 -4.14
C THR A 98 -1.97 1.64 -3.23
N ALA A 99 -2.66 0.63 -3.76
CA ALA A 99 -3.52 -0.25 -2.99
C ALA A 99 -3.05 -1.68 -3.23
N SER A 100 -2.63 -2.35 -2.16
CA SER A 100 -2.08 -3.71 -2.22
C SER A 100 -3.00 -4.69 -1.49
N LEU A 101 -3.18 -5.87 -2.09
CA LEU A 101 -3.93 -6.99 -1.52
C LEU A 101 -3.04 -8.23 -1.52
N ILE A 102 -3.16 -9.04 -0.48
CA ILE A 102 -2.52 -10.35 -0.41
C ILE A 102 -3.62 -11.39 -0.60
N PHE A 103 -3.37 -12.34 -1.50
CA PHE A 103 -4.24 -13.48 -1.76
C PHE A 103 -3.59 -14.75 -1.21
N ALA A 104 -4.39 -15.68 -0.71
CA ALA A 104 -3.90 -16.98 -0.23
C ALA A 104 -3.37 -17.84 -1.38
N ASP A 105 -3.93 -17.65 -2.58
CA ASP A 105 -3.61 -18.41 -3.79
C ASP A 105 -3.91 -17.57 -5.05
N SER A 106 -3.41 -18.04 -6.19
CA SER A 106 -3.55 -17.36 -7.47
C SER A 106 -4.97 -17.38 -8.03
N ASP A 107 -5.83 -18.33 -7.64
CA ASP A 107 -7.22 -18.43 -8.13
C ASP A 107 -8.09 -17.33 -7.50
N SER A 108 -7.92 -17.13 -6.19
CA SER A 108 -8.50 -16.02 -5.44
C SER A 108 -8.07 -14.65 -6.00
N ALA A 109 -6.84 -14.53 -6.50
CA ALA A 109 -6.36 -13.31 -7.14
C ALA A 109 -7.02 -13.07 -8.50
N GLN A 110 -7.13 -14.13 -9.32
CA GLN A 110 -7.71 -14.03 -10.67
C GLN A 110 -9.22 -13.74 -10.68
N THR A 111 -9.93 -14.14 -9.63
CA THR A 111 -11.38 -13.92 -9.49
C THR A 111 -11.73 -12.60 -8.79
N PHE A 112 -10.73 -11.84 -8.34
CA PHE A 112 -10.94 -10.57 -7.67
C PHE A 112 -11.42 -9.49 -8.65
N VAL A 113 -12.54 -8.86 -8.32
CA VAL A 113 -13.06 -7.70 -9.07
C VAL A 113 -12.68 -6.43 -8.30
N PRO A 114 -11.72 -5.62 -8.80
CA PRO A 114 -11.32 -4.40 -8.12
C PRO A 114 -12.48 -3.39 -8.11
N PRO A 115 -12.77 -2.75 -6.96
CA PRO A 115 -13.71 -1.65 -6.90
C PRO A 115 -13.34 -0.52 -7.86
N VAL A 116 -14.33 0.24 -8.35
CA VAL A 116 -14.11 1.31 -9.34
C VAL A 116 -13.19 2.46 -8.87
N TRP A 117 -12.91 2.56 -7.57
CA TRP A 117 -11.94 3.51 -7.04
C TRP A 117 -10.49 3.01 -7.11
N PHE A 118 -10.28 1.72 -7.33
CA PHE A 118 -8.96 1.20 -7.66
C PHE A 118 -8.54 1.78 -9.01
N GLY A 119 -7.30 2.24 -9.07
CA GLY A 119 -6.73 2.72 -10.31
C GLY A 119 -6.29 1.59 -11.24
N ARG A 120 -5.35 1.92 -12.13
CA ARG A 120 -4.70 0.92 -12.97
C ARG A 120 -4.04 -0.14 -12.09
N GLU A 121 -4.23 -1.40 -12.45
CA GLU A 121 -3.45 -2.48 -11.87
C GLU A 121 -1.99 -2.37 -12.32
N VAL A 122 -1.06 -2.37 -11.34
CA VAL A 122 0.39 -2.25 -11.57
C VAL A 122 1.16 -3.46 -11.07
N THR A 123 0.46 -4.57 -10.79
CA THR A 123 1.04 -5.82 -10.31
C THR A 123 2.12 -6.31 -11.28
N GLY A 124 3.35 -6.54 -10.79
CA GLY A 124 4.47 -7.02 -11.60
C GLY A 124 5.14 -5.96 -12.49
N GLU A 125 4.67 -4.70 -12.49
CA GLU A 125 5.35 -3.61 -13.18
C GLU A 125 6.59 -3.16 -12.37
N ALA A 126 7.79 -3.50 -12.86
CA ALA A 126 9.05 -3.23 -12.15
C ALA A 126 9.27 -1.76 -11.73
N GLY A 127 8.70 -0.80 -12.45
CA GLY A 127 8.79 0.63 -12.10
C GLY A 127 8.01 1.02 -10.84
N PHE A 128 6.94 0.29 -10.51
CA PHE A 128 6.10 0.55 -9.34
C PHE A 128 6.55 -0.20 -8.08
N GLU A 129 7.57 -1.04 -8.21
CA GLU A 129 8.22 -1.71 -7.07
C GLU A 129 8.82 -0.65 -6.12
N PRO A 130 8.59 -0.77 -4.80
CA PRO A 130 9.11 0.17 -3.79
C PRO A 130 10.62 0.49 -3.93
N ALA A 131 11.44 -0.52 -4.24
CA ALA A 131 12.88 -0.34 -4.46
C ALA A 131 13.20 0.53 -5.69
N ALA A 132 12.44 0.34 -6.78
CA ALA A 132 12.59 1.15 -8.00
C ALA A 132 12.14 2.59 -7.75
N VAL A 133 11.04 2.79 -7.02
CA VAL A 133 10.57 4.13 -6.62
C VAL A 133 11.59 4.84 -5.70
N ALA A 134 12.20 4.10 -4.78
CA ALA A 134 13.19 4.64 -3.84
C ALA A 134 14.44 5.20 -4.54
N ILE A 135 14.88 4.53 -5.61
CA ILE A 135 16.14 4.82 -6.30
C ILE A 135 15.91 5.70 -7.53
N GLY A 136 14.87 5.41 -8.31
CA GLY A 136 14.57 6.05 -9.60
C GLY A 136 13.47 7.11 -9.55
N GLY A 137 12.72 7.23 -8.46
CA GLY A 137 11.58 8.14 -8.33
C GLY A 137 10.27 7.54 -8.83
N VAL A 138 9.19 8.33 -8.75
CA VAL A 138 7.83 7.88 -9.13
C VAL A 138 7.72 7.73 -10.65
N PRO A 139 7.27 6.57 -11.17
CA PRO A 139 6.98 6.41 -12.59
C PRO A 139 5.89 7.38 -13.06
N ALA A 140 5.89 7.74 -14.34
CA ALA A 140 4.77 8.46 -14.92
C ALA A 140 3.50 7.59 -14.88
N GLY A 141 2.57 7.92 -13.98
CA GLY A 141 1.29 7.25 -13.79
C GLY A 141 0.12 8.06 -14.32
N GLY A 142 -0.89 7.39 -14.86
CA GLY A 142 -2.13 8.03 -15.33
C GLY A 142 -2.96 8.60 -14.18
N GLU A 143 -3.64 9.72 -14.44
CA GLU A 143 -4.49 10.40 -13.45
C GLU A 143 -5.83 9.66 -13.32
N LEU A 144 -6.28 9.43 -12.09
CA LEU A 144 -7.60 8.85 -11.84
C LEU A 144 -8.67 9.93 -11.99
N THR A 145 -9.58 9.75 -12.94
CA THR A 145 -10.76 10.61 -13.05
C THR A 145 -11.75 10.25 -11.94
N LEU A 146 -11.88 11.12 -10.94
CA LEU A 146 -12.88 10.98 -9.88
C LEU A 146 -14.28 11.04 -10.49
N ASN A 147 -15.10 10.02 -10.22
CA ASN A 147 -16.51 9.99 -10.60
C ASN A 147 -17.38 9.63 -9.37
N ASN A 148 -18.69 9.85 -9.48
CA ASN A 148 -19.62 9.61 -8.36
C ASN A 148 -19.64 8.14 -7.92
N ALA A 149 -19.51 7.19 -8.85
CA ALA A 149 -19.47 5.76 -8.51
C ALA A 149 -18.24 5.40 -7.64
N ALA A 150 -17.08 6.03 -7.90
CA ALA A 150 -15.88 5.85 -7.09
C ALA A 150 -16.03 6.46 -5.71
N LEU A 151 -16.72 7.60 -5.60
CA LEU A 151 -17.05 8.18 -4.30
C LEU A 151 -18.00 7.27 -3.51
N ASP A 152 -19.08 6.80 -4.11
CA ASP A 152 -20.05 5.91 -3.47
C ASP A 152 -19.40 4.62 -2.98
N ALA A 153 -18.55 4.00 -3.81
CA ALA A 153 -17.80 2.81 -3.42
C ALA A 153 -16.82 3.05 -2.24
N VAL A 154 -16.27 4.27 -2.12
CA VAL A 154 -15.45 4.66 -0.95
C VAL A 154 -16.34 4.91 0.28
N LEU A 155 -17.55 5.44 0.12
CA LEU A 155 -18.48 5.62 1.22
C LEU A 155 -18.97 4.27 1.77
N ASP A 156 -19.34 3.33 0.90
CA ASP A 156 -19.73 1.97 1.29
C ASP A 156 -18.63 1.26 2.10
N LEU A 157 -17.35 1.52 1.77
CA LEU A 157 -16.18 1.00 2.50
C LEU A 157 -16.06 1.58 3.94
N LEU A 158 -16.60 2.77 4.18
CA LEU A 158 -16.57 3.47 5.46
C LEU A 158 -17.83 3.24 6.29
N GLU A 159 -18.96 2.88 5.65
CA GLU A 159 -20.27 2.67 6.29
C GLU A 159 -20.33 1.63 7.43
N PRO A 160 -19.48 0.57 7.54
CA PRO A 160 -19.57 -0.36 8.67
C PRO A 160 -19.43 0.28 10.06
N ARG A 161 -19.01 1.54 10.16
CA ARG A 161 -18.94 2.31 11.41
C ARG A 161 -19.90 3.50 11.51
N PHE A 162 -20.45 3.95 10.40
CA PHE A 162 -21.48 4.98 10.43
C PHE A 162 -22.83 4.26 10.38
N GLY A 163 -23.69 4.45 11.36
CA GLY A 163 -25.11 4.08 11.25
C GLY A 163 -25.86 4.86 10.15
N LEU A 164 -25.20 5.18 9.03
CA LEU A 164 -25.71 5.88 7.85
C LEU A 164 -26.67 5.01 7.02
N GLY A 165 -26.74 3.69 7.29
CA GLY A 165 -27.84 2.84 6.85
C GLY A 165 -29.22 3.33 7.32
N ALA A 166 -29.29 4.17 8.36
CA ALA A 166 -30.53 4.83 8.78
C ALA A 166 -30.91 6.04 7.90
N LEU A 167 -29.96 6.71 7.24
CA LEU A 167 -30.23 7.89 6.40
C LEU A 167 -30.71 7.53 4.99
N ARG A 168 -30.27 6.40 4.41
CA ARG A 168 -30.87 5.89 3.16
C ARG A 168 -32.31 5.39 3.34
N ARG A 169 -32.71 5.05 4.57
CA ARG A 169 -34.10 4.68 4.89
C ARG A 169 -35.01 5.88 5.15
N ALA A 170 -34.47 7.08 5.36
CA ALA A 170 -35.25 8.28 5.68
C ALA A 170 -35.61 9.15 4.45
N VAL A 171 -35.01 8.92 3.28
CA VAL A 171 -35.25 9.72 2.06
C VAL A 171 -36.12 8.95 1.04
N GLY A 172 -36.61 7.77 1.40
CA GLY A 172 -37.30 6.87 0.49
C GLY A 172 -38.66 6.37 0.98
N GLU A 173 -39.57 7.24 1.43
CA GLU A 173 -41.03 6.99 1.36
C GLU A 173 -41.81 8.32 1.26
N PRO A 174 -42.55 8.54 0.16
CA PRO A 174 -43.81 9.26 0.21
C PRO A 174 -44.95 8.25 0.03
N GLY A 175 -45.68 7.99 1.11
CA GLY A 175 -46.99 7.32 1.12
C GLY A 175 -47.97 8.19 1.89
#